data_AF-A0A916IUM3-F1
#
_entry.id   AF-A0A916IUM3-F1
#
_cell.length_a   1.000
_cell.length_b   1.000
_cell.length_c   1.000
_cell.angle_alpha   90.00
_cell.angle_beta   90.00
_cell.angle_gamma   90.00
#
_symmetry.space_group_name_H-M   'P 1'
#
loop_
_entity.id
_entity.type
_entity.pdbx_description
1 polymer ?
#
loop_
_entity_poly.entity_id
_entity_poly.type
_entity_poly.pdbx_seq_one_letter_code
_entity_poly.pdbx_strand_id
1 'polypeptide(L)' 'MQRDKSLLDRILLALRAEIQASMTDLQLGKALGNVEPSRLAHHLLLLQDHGLVEKTPNIAWRLTWNGHDRADASLSR' A
#
# COMPACT_ATOMS: atom_id res chain seq x y z
N MET A 1 6.47 -16.46 -8.45
CA MET A 1 6.83 -15.55 -7.35
C MET A 1 6.98 -14.06 -7.75
N GLN A 2 6.90 -13.66 -9.02
CA GLN A 2 6.97 -12.23 -9.43
C GLN A 2 5.67 -11.42 -9.19
N ARG A 3 4.52 -12.09 -9.09
CA ARG A 3 3.19 -11.45 -9.03
C ARG A 3 2.85 -10.79 -7.69
N ASP A 4 3.53 -11.15 -6.60
CA ASP A 4 3.26 -10.61 -5.27
C ASP A 4 4.17 -9.41 -4.95
N LYS A 5 5.44 -9.45 -5.39
CA LYS A 5 6.32 -8.27 -5.35
C LYS A 5 5.72 -7.08 -6.12
N SER A 6 5.13 -7.34 -7.30
CA SER A 6 4.49 -6.27 -8.08
C SER A 6 3.26 -5.69 -7.39
N LEU A 7 2.56 -6.46 -6.54
CA LEU A 7 1.39 -5.94 -5.84
C LEU A 7 1.79 -5.07 -4.64
N LEU A 8 2.82 -5.45 -3.89
CA LEU A 8 3.36 -4.64 -2.79
C LEU A 8 3.83 -3.27 -3.28
N ASP A 9 4.66 -3.25 -4.33
CA ASP A 9 5.16 -1.98 -4.88
C ASP A 9 4.00 -1.13 -5.42
N ARG A 10 2.99 -1.74 -6.05
CA ARG A 10 1.80 -1.01 -6.51
C ARG A 10 0.97 -0.43 -5.36
N ILE A 11 0.82 -1.14 -4.24
CA ILE A 11 0.15 -0.62 -3.04
C ILE A 11 0.89 0.60 -2.49
N LEU A 12 2.23 0.50 -2.35
CA LEU A 12 3.05 1.60 -1.86
C LEU A 12 2.99 2.82 -2.78
N LEU A 13 3.05 2.61 -4.11
CA LEU A 13 2.93 3.67 -5.09
C LEU A 13 1.53 4.31 -5.10
N ALA A 14 0.47 3.51 -4.95
CA ALA A 14 -0.90 4.03 -4.87
C ALA A 14 -1.10 4.91 -3.63
N LEU A 15 -0.59 4.48 -2.47
CA LEU A 15 -0.62 5.28 -1.25
C LEU A 15 0.25 6.53 -1.33
N ARG A 16 1.34 6.50 -2.09
CA ARG A 16 2.22 7.66 -2.29
C ARG A 16 1.62 8.69 -3.24
N ALA A 17 0.97 8.23 -4.32
CA ALA A 17 0.47 9.10 -5.38
C ALA A 17 -0.77 9.90 -4.96
N GLU A 18 -1.46 9.48 -3.92
CA GLU A 18 -2.68 10.13 -3.45
C GLU A 18 -2.39 11.38 -2.62
N ILE A 19 -3.14 12.44 -2.94
CA ILE A 19 -3.14 13.70 -2.19
C ILE A 19 -3.74 13.47 -0.79
N GLN A 20 -4.64 12.48 -0.67
CA GLN A 20 -5.16 12.04 0.61
C GLN A 20 -4.09 11.17 1.29
N ALA A 21 -3.51 11.70 2.37
CA ALA A 21 -2.47 11.06 3.19
C ALA A 21 -2.85 9.67 3.79
N SER A 22 -4.02 9.13 3.44
CA SER A 22 -4.49 7.79 3.83
C SER A 22 -5.60 7.31 2.88
N MET A 23 -5.70 6.00 2.62
CA MET A 23 -6.74 5.39 1.79
C MET A 23 -7.40 4.18 2.47
N THR A 24 -8.72 4.03 2.34
CA THR A 24 -9.44 2.83 2.79
C THR A 24 -9.17 1.63 1.88
N ASP A 25 -9.46 0.41 2.36
CA ASP A 25 -9.33 -0.83 1.58
C ASP A 25 -10.11 -0.76 0.24
N LEU A 26 -11.29 -0.12 0.23
CA LEU A 26 -12.11 0.06 -0.97
C LEU A 26 -11.45 1.01 -1.97
N GLN A 27 -10.87 2.12 -1.50
CA GLN A 27 -10.18 3.08 -2.37
C GLN A 27 -8.91 2.45 -2.96
N LEU A 28 -8.13 1.72 -2.15
CA LEU A 28 -6.95 1.00 -2.60
C LEU A 28 -7.29 -0.09 -3.61
N GLY A 29 -8.31 -0.90 -3.34
CA GLY A 29 -8.77 -1.93 -4.27
C GLY A 29 -9.12 -1.35 -5.64
N LYS A 30 -9.80 -0.19 -5.67
CA LYS A 30 -10.12 0.53 -6.91
C LYS A 30 -8.87 1.09 -7.61
N ALA A 31 -7.99 1.77 -6.88
CA ALA A 31 -6.76 2.35 -7.44
C ALA A 31 -5.84 1.28 -8.06
N LEU A 32 -5.88 0.06 -7.52
CA LEU A 32 -5.08 -1.07 -7.99
C LEU A 32 -5.76 -1.89 -9.11
N GLY A 33 -6.95 -1.50 -9.56
CA GLY A 33 -7.67 -2.15 -10.66
C GLY A 33 -8.55 -3.33 -10.20
N ASN A 34 -9.32 -3.15 -9.14
CA ASN A 34 -10.24 -4.13 -8.55
C ASN A 34 -9.53 -5.41 -8.08
N VAL A 35 -8.51 -5.24 -7.24
CA VAL A 35 -7.84 -6.35 -6.57
C VAL A 35 -8.79 -7.04 -5.58
N GLU A 36 -8.69 -8.36 -5.49
CA GLU A 36 -9.48 -9.16 -4.56
C GLU A 36 -9.27 -8.72 -3.09
N PRO A 37 -10.34 -8.48 -2.31
CA PRO A 37 -10.22 -7.94 -0.95
C PRO A 37 -9.34 -8.78 -0.01
N SER A 38 -9.48 -10.11 -0.06
CA SER A 38 -8.71 -11.04 0.78
C SER A 38 -7.22 -10.95 0.48
N ARG A 39 -6.86 -10.82 -0.80
CA ARG A 39 -5.47 -10.67 -1.23
C ARG A 39 -4.91 -9.31 -0.84
N LEU A 40 -5.69 -8.24 -1.01
CA LEU A 40 -5.29 -6.90 -0.61
C LEU A 40 -5.05 -6.82 0.92
N ALA A 41 -5.98 -7.34 1.72
CA ALA A 41 -5.86 -7.38 3.17
C ALA A 41 -4.61 -8.14 3.62
N HIS A 42 -4.33 -9.30 3.01
CA HIS A 42 -3.12 -10.06 3.30
C HIS A 42 -1.84 -9.25 3.04
N HIS A 43 -1.75 -8.55 1.91
CA HIS A 43 -0.57 -7.78 1.56
C HIS A 43 -0.42 -6.52 2.43
N LEU A 44 -1.52 -5.88 2.82
CA LEU A 44 -1.51 -4.74 3.74
C LEU A 44 -1.02 -5.15 5.14
N LEU A 45 -1.41 -6.33 5.62
CA LEU A 45 -0.89 -6.88 6.87
C LEU A 45 0.61 -7.14 6.80
N LEU A 46 1.13 -7.69 5.69
CA LEU A 46 2.56 -7.87 5.50
C LEU A 46 3.31 -6.53 5.49
N LEU A 47 2.80 -5.53 4.77
CA LEU A 47 3.40 -4.19 4.74
C LEU A 47 3.38 -3.53 6.13
N GLN A 48 2.34 -3.77 6.92
CA GLN A 48 2.22 -3.26 8.28
C GLN A 48 3.21 -3.94 9.22
N ASP A 49 3.38 -5.26 9.12
CA ASP A 49 4.36 -6.03 9.90
C ASP A 49 5.79 -5.57 9.60
N HIS A 50 6.08 -5.23 8.34
CA HIS A 50 7.34 -4.60 7.93
C HIS A 50 7.47 -3.12 8.29
N GLY A 51 6.45 -2.52 8.92
CA GLY A 51 6.46 -1.11 9.33
C GLY A 51 6.47 -0.13 8.17
N LEU A 52 5.99 -0.52 6.98
CA LEU A 52 5.92 0.31 5.78
C LEU A 52 4.59 1.04 5.65
N VAL A 53 3.51 0.45 6.17
CA VAL A 53 2.20 1.09 6.25
C VAL A 53 1.67 0.98 7.67
N GLU A 54 0.73 1.86 8.01
CA GLU A 54 0.01 1.77 9.27
C GLU A 54 -1.47 2.07 9.06
N LYS A 55 -2.29 1.53 9.97
CA LYS A 55 -3.73 1.73 9.96
C LYS A 55 -4.07 2.92 10.85
N THR A 56 -4.72 3.92 10.28
CA THR A 56 -5.15 5.12 10.99
C THR A 56 -6.41 4.86 11.82
N PRO A 57 -6.77 5.74 12.78
CA PRO A 57 -7.95 5.56 13.64
C PRO A 57 -9.29 5.45 12.88
N ASN A 58 -9.36 6.01 11.66
CA ASN A 58 -10.52 5.91 10.77
C ASN A 58 -10.48 4.67 9.85
N ILE A 59 -9.66 3.66 10.17
CA ILE A 59 -9.58 2.39 9.43
C ILE A 59 -8.95 2.56 8.03
N ALA A 60 -8.39 3.73 7.70
CA ALA A 60 -7.63 3.93 6.47
C ALA A 60 -6.16 3.46 6.63
N TRP A 61 -5.48 3.31 5.51
CA TRP A 61 -4.09 2.91 5.42
C TRP A 61 -3.25 4.10 4.97
N ARG A 62 -2.14 4.35 5.64
CA ARG A 62 -1.15 5.35 5.21
C ARG A 62 0.25 4.75 5.18
N LEU A 63 1.15 5.38 4.43
CA LEU A 63 2.57 5.06 4.51
C LEU A 63 3.14 5.56 5.84
N THR A 64 4.05 4.77 6.40
CA THR A 64 4.98 5.26 7.42
C THR A 64 6.12 6.01 6.74
N TRP A 65 7.02 6.61 7.52
CA TRP A 65 8.25 7.20 6.97
C TRP A 65 9.06 6.18 6.15
N ASN A 66 9.27 4.96 6.68
CA ASN A 66 9.96 3.89 5.97
C ASN A 66 9.20 3.45 4.70
N GLY A 67 7.87 3.51 4.72
CA GLY A 67 7.03 3.27 3.55
C GLY A 67 7.27 4.26 2.43
N HIS A 68 7.40 5.55 2.77
CA HIS A 68 7.77 6.61 1.82
C HIS A 68 9.15 6.35 1.22
N ASP A 69 10.20 6.16 2.04
CA ASP A 69 11.55 5.88 1.55
C ASP A 69 11.59 4.66 0.61
N ARG A 70 10.82 3.62 0.92
CA ARG A 70 10.70 2.43 0.07
C ARG A 70 9.98 2.72 -1.25
N ALA A 71 8.87 3.45 -1.21
CA ALA A 71 8.12 3.83 -2.40
C ALA A 71 8.96 4.73 -3.34
N ASP A 72 9.82 5.57 -2.77
CA ASP A 72 10.79 6.43 -3.46
C ASP A 72 11.91 5.64 -4.13
N ALA A 73 12.46 4.65 -3.42
CA ALA A 73 13.45 3.75 -4.00
C ALA A 73 12.87 2.95 -5.18
N SER A 74 11.59 2.58 -5.14
CA SER A 74 10.92 1.84 -6.21
C SER A 74 10.63 2.67 -7.47
N LEU A 75 10.58 4.01 -7.39
CA LEU A 75 10.49 4.89 -8.58
C LEU A 75 11.85 5.17 -9.24
N SER A 76 12.94 4.92 -8.53
CA SER A 76 14.31 5.22 -8.99
C SER A 76 14.98 4.04 -9.71
N ARG A 77 14.23 2.95 -9.97
CA ARG A 77 14.68 1.74 -10.68
C ARG A 77 13.88 1.53 -11.96
#